data_AF-A0A975C1B0-F1
#
_entry.id   AF-A0A975C1B0-F1
#
_cell.length_a   1.000
_cell.length_b   1.000
_cell.length_c   1.000
_cell.angle_alpha   90.00
_cell.angle_beta   90.00
_cell.angle_gamma   90.00
#
_symmetry.space_group_name_H-M   'P 1'
#
loop_
_entity.id
_entity.type
_entity.pdbx_description
1 polymer ?
#
loop_
_entity_poly.entity_id
_entity_poly.type
_entity_poly.pdbx_seq_one_letter_code
_entity_poly.pdbx_strand_id
1 'polypeptide(L)'
;MKLILTAALAAAAIAGSASAQNARIPYGDLNLSTASGADAFDARIAKAAQSMCKNATRPVSRLNDSAQCAAAVRAEAVAQLPGQTRAQYAANRQPITL
;
A
#
# COMPACT_ATOMS: atom_id res chain seq x y z
N MET A 1 35.12 24.20 -14.14
CA MET A 1 33.80 23.85 -14.71
C MET A 1 33.30 22.62 -13.95
N LYS A 2 32.37 22.79 -13.00
CA LYS A 2 31.95 21.76 -12.04
C LYS A 2 30.50 21.38 -12.35
N LEU A 3 30.32 20.26 -13.05
CA LEU A 3 29.01 19.69 -13.38
C LEU A 3 28.49 18.95 -12.15
N ILE A 4 27.56 19.57 -11.44
CA ILE A 4 26.80 18.92 -10.37
C ILE A 4 25.62 18.22 -11.06
N LEU A 5 25.72 16.89 -11.23
CA LEU A 5 24.59 16.06 -11.64
C LEU A 5 23.69 15.83 -10.42
N THR A 6 22.67 16.68 -10.25
CA THR A 6 21.55 16.40 -9.36
C THR A 6 20.62 15.41 -10.05
N ALA A 7 20.71 14.14 -9.66
CA ALA A 7 19.79 13.09 -10.11
C ALA A 7 18.37 13.41 -9.59
N ALA A 8 17.48 13.78 -10.49
CA ALA A 8 16.07 13.97 -10.22
C ALA A 8 15.44 12.61 -9.87
N LEU A 9 15.10 12.39 -8.60
CA LEU A 9 14.23 11.32 -8.17
C LEU A 9 12.83 11.57 -8.73
N ALA A 10 12.52 10.97 -9.87
CA ALA A 10 11.17 10.91 -10.41
C ALA A 10 10.32 10.00 -9.52
N ALA A 11 9.75 10.56 -8.45
CA ALA A 11 8.67 9.94 -7.71
C ALA A 11 7.43 9.95 -8.62
N ALA A 12 7.22 8.87 -9.36
CA ALA A 12 5.98 8.64 -10.08
C ALA A 12 4.84 8.52 -9.07
N ALA A 13 4.15 9.64 -8.82
CA ALA A 13 2.89 9.67 -8.11
C ALA A 13 1.81 9.05 -9.01
N ILE A 14 1.72 7.72 -9.00
CA ILE A 14 0.52 7.00 -9.42
C ILE A 14 -0.59 7.31 -8.42
N ALA A 15 -1.25 8.45 -8.58
CA ALA A 15 -2.57 8.70 -8.02
C ALA A 15 -3.58 7.85 -8.78
N GLY A 16 -3.59 6.55 -8.48
CA GLY A 16 -4.64 5.64 -8.92
C GLY A 16 -5.92 6.02 -8.19
N SER A 17 -6.89 6.55 -8.91
CA SER A 17 -8.27 6.75 -8.46
C SER A 17 -8.89 5.39 -8.14
N ALA A 18 -8.54 4.79 -7.00
CA ALA A 18 -9.16 3.58 -6.50
C ALA A 18 -10.42 4.00 -5.77
N SER A 19 -11.56 3.62 -6.35
CA SER A 19 -12.91 3.83 -5.83
C SER A 19 -12.95 3.77 -4.31
N ALA A 20 -13.29 4.90 -3.69
CA ALA A 20 -13.56 5.07 -2.27
C ALA A 20 -14.77 4.25 -1.83
N GLN A 21 -14.73 2.93 -1.97
CA GLN A 21 -15.40 2.08 -1.01
C GLN A 21 -14.61 2.29 0.26
N ASN A 22 -15.19 3.05 1.19
CA ASN A 22 -14.66 3.34 2.52
C ASN A 22 -14.66 2.05 3.36
N ALA A 23 -14.01 1.00 2.85
CA ALA A 23 -13.69 -0.23 3.53
C ALA A 23 -12.56 0.12 4.51
N ARG A 24 -12.93 0.78 5.62
CA ARG A 24 -12.02 1.00 6.74
C ARG A 24 -11.54 -0.38 7.19
N ILE A 25 -10.27 -0.67 6.93
CA ILE A 25 -9.65 -1.91 7.39
C ILE A 25 -9.37 -1.74 8.88
N PRO A 26 -10.04 -2.51 9.77
CA PRO A 26 -9.86 -2.34 11.20
C PRO A 26 -8.44 -2.75 11.59
N TYR A 27 -7.74 -1.84 12.27
CA TYR A 27 -6.37 -2.05 12.77
C TYR A 27 -6.24 -1.81 14.28
N GLY A 28 -7.29 -1.34 14.97
CA GLY A 28 -7.21 -0.94 16.39
C GLY A 28 -6.85 -2.06 17.37
N ASP A 29 -6.96 -3.31 16.94
CA ASP A 29 -6.57 -4.53 17.66
C ASP A 29 -5.11 -4.94 17.38
N LEU A 30 -4.47 -4.33 16.38
CA LEU A 30 -3.12 -4.68 15.93
C LEU A 30 -2.09 -3.68 16.46
N ASN A 31 -0.96 -4.20 16.92
CA ASN A 31 0.21 -3.37 17.22
C ASN A 31 1.07 -3.19 15.96
N LEU A 32 0.85 -2.12 15.20
CA LEU A 32 1.60 -1.84 13.96
C LEU A 32 3.07 -1.43 14.18
N SER A 33 3.50 -1.28 15.43
CA SER A 33 4.91 -1.07 15.77
C SER A 33 5.73 -2.35 15.74
N THR A 34 5.10 -3.51 15.62
CA THR A 34 5.79 -4.82 15.53
C THR A 34 5.62 -5.43 14.14
N ALA A 35 6.59 -6.27 13.76
CA ALA A 35 6.52 -7.03 12.51
C ALA A 35 5.23 -7.86 12.43
N SER A 36 4.92 -8.63 13.48
CA SER A 36 3.71 -9.47 13.52
C SER A 36 2.41 -8.68 13.37
N GLY A 37 2.31 -7.48 13.96
CA GLY A 37 1.13 -6.65 13.80
C GLY A 37 1.04 -6.00 12.42
N ALA A 38 2.16 -5.60 11.84
CA ALA A 38 2.22 -5.15 10.45
C ALA A 38 1.85 -6.27 9.46
N ASP A 39 2.26 -7.52 9.73
CA ASP A 39 1.93 -8.70 8.91
C ASP A 39 0.45 -9.05 9.00
N ALA A 40 -0.13 -8.99 10.20
CA ALA A 40 -1.56 -9.15 10.37
C ALA A 40 -2.36 -8.07 9.62
N PHE A 41 -1.86 -6.83 9.59
CA PHE A 41 -2.51 -5.76 8.84
C PHE A 41 -2.41 -5.99 7.32
N ASP A 42 -1.25 -6.39 6.82
CA ASP A 42 -1.06 -6.71 5.39
C ASP A 42 -1.93 -7.90 4.95
N ALA A 43 -2.09 -8.92 5.80
CA ALA A 43 -3.00 -10.02 5.52
C ALA A 43 -4.47 -9.55 5.43
N ARG A 44 -4.88 -8.60 6.27
CA ARG A 44 -6.22 -7.99 6.20
C ARG A 44 -6.39 -7.16 4.92
N ILE A 45 -5.38 -6.38 4.53
CA ILE A 45 -5.35 -5.66 3.24
C ILE A 45 -5.48 -6.63 2.08
N ALA A 46 -4.71 -7.71 2.06
CA ALA A 46 -4.73 -8.70 0.99
C ALA A 46 -6.12 -9.35 0.84
N LYS A 47 -6.77 -9.70 1.96
CA LYS A 47 -8.14 -10.24 1.96
C LYS A 47 -9.16 -9.23 1.43
N ALA A 48 -9.04 -7.97 1.84
CA ALA A 48 -9.91 -6.90 1.35
C ALA A 48 -9.71 -6.67 -0.17
N ALA A 49 -8.46 -6.59 -0.62
CA ALA A 49 -8.09 -6.48 -2.02
C ALA A 49 -8.63 -7.66 -2.84
N GLN A 50 -8.51 -8.89 -2.36
CA GLN A 50 -9.09 -10.06 -3.04
C GLN A 50 -10.60 -9.94 -3.24
N SER A 51 -11.33 -9.42 -2.25
CA SER A 51 -12.78 -9.20 -2.36
C SER A 51 -13.11 -8.08 -3.35
N MET A 52 -12.41 -6.95 -3.27
CA MET A 52 -12.66 -5.76 -4.07
C MET A 52 -12.20 -5.92 -5.53
N CYS A 53 -11.04 -6.53 -5.73
CA CYS A 53 -10.43 -6.72 -7.05
C CYS A 53 -11.02 -7.92 -7.82
N LYS A 54 -11.84 -8.78 -7.19
CA LYS A 54 -12.51 -9.91 -7.87
C LYS A 54 -13.42 -9.47 -9.01
N ASN A 55 -14.01 -8.28 -8.90
CA ASN A 55 -14.96 -7.73 -9.87
C ASN A 55 -14.32 -6.87 -10.98
N ALA A 56 -13.01 -6.62 -10.95
CA ALA A 56 -12.29 -5.88 -12.01
C ALA A 56 -12.07 -6.72 -13.30
N THR A 57 -12.79 -7.83 -13.46
CA THR A 57 -12.53 -8.87 -14.44
C THR A 57 -12.89 -8.41 -15.86
N ARG A 58 -11.91 -7.89 -16.63
CA ARG A 58 -11.91 -7.91 -18.10
C ARG A 58 -10.80 -8.84 -18.65
N PRO A 59 -10.95 -9.43 -19.86
CA PRO A 59 -10.33 -10.73 -20.12
C PRO A 59 -8.83 -10.82 -20.46
N VAL A 60 -8.06 -9.76 -20.67
CA VAL A 60 -6.70 -9.89 -21.30
C VAL A 60 -5.49 -9.38 -20.50
N SER A 61 -5.67 -8.68 -19.38
CA SER A 61 -4.55 -8.09 -18.59
C SER A 61 -4.55 -8.49 -17.09
N ARG A 62 -5.18 -9.63 -16.77
CA ARG A 62 -5.66 -10.02 -15.42
C ARG A 62 -4.64 -9.96 -14.29
N LEU A 63 -3.42 -10.42 -14.50
CA LEU A 63 -2.38 -10.45 -13.46
C LEU A 63 -1.90 -9.04 -13.13
N ASN A 64 -1.71 -8.20 -14.15
CA ASN A 64 -1.26 -6.83 -13.97
C ASN A 64 -2.37 -5.98 -13.34
N ASP A 65 -3.62 -6.16 -13.76
CA ASP A 65 -4.77 -5.42 -13.23
C ASP A 65 -5.07 -5.77 -11.77
N SER A 66 -5.03 -7.06 -11.42
CA SER A 66 -5.22 -7.51 -10.04
C SER A 66 -4.09 -7.07 -9.11
N ALA A 67 -2.84 -7.09 -9.57
CA ALA A 67 -1.69 -6.62 -8.80
C ALA A 67 -1.75 -5.09 -8.59
N GLN A 68 -2.09 -4.33 -9.63
CA GLN A 68 -2.28 -2.89 -9.53
C GLN A 68 -3.45 -2.53 -8.59
N CYS A 69 -4.57 -3.26 -8.69
CA CYS A 69 -5.71 -3.08 -7.78
C CYS A 69 -5.32 -3.37 -6.32
N ALA A 70 -4.60 -4.47 -6.07
CA ALA A 70 -4.12 -4.78 -4.72
C ALA A 70 -3.14 -3.73 -4.18
N ALA A 71 -2.24 -3.22 -5.03
CA ALA A 71 -1.33 -2.13 -4.67
C ALA A 71 -2.08 -0.84 -4.33
N ALA A 72 -3.12 -0.50 -5.09
CA ALA A 72 -3.95 0.67 -4.83
C ALA A 72 -4.73 0.53 -3.52
N VAL A 73 -5.35 -0.64 -3.26
CA VAL A 73 -6.02 -0.92 -1.98
C VAL A 73 -5.06 -0.82 -0.79
N ARG A 74 -3.82 -1.30 -0.95
CA ARG A 74 -2.79 -1.13 0.07
C ARG A 74 -2.45 0.33 0.32
N ALA A 75 -2.24 1.12 -0.74
CA ALA A 75 -1.91 2.54 -0.61
C ALA A 75 -3.03 3.30 0.13
N GLU A 76 -4.28 3.06 -0.23
CA GLU A 76 -5.45 3.66 0.43
C GLU A 76 -5.56 3.23 1.90
N ALA A 77 -5.39 1.93 2.19
CA ALA A 77 -5.44 1.42 3.57
C ALA A 77 -4.36 2.06 4.47
N VAL A 78 -3.15 2.25 3.94
CA VAL A 78 -2.06 2.92 4.65
C VAL A 78 -2.31 4.43 4.78
N ALA A 79 -2.93 5.07 3.79
CA ALA A 79 -3.29 6.48 3.83
C ALA A 79 -4.35 6.78 4.91
N GLN A 80 -5.22 5.82 5.21
CA GLN A 80 -6.25 5.90 6.25
C GLN A 80 -5.71 5.76 7.69
N LEU A 81 -4.43 5.38 7.85
CA LEU A 81 -3.80 5.29 9.17
C LEU A 81 -3.50 6.68 9.76
N PRO A 82 -3.65 6.88 11.08
CA PRO A 82 -3.15 8.07 11.77
C PRO A 82 -1.66 8.25 11.53
N GLY A 83 -1.19 9.49 11.45
CA GLY A 83 0.20 9.79 11.05
C GLY A 83 1.26 9.02 11.84
N GLN A 84 1.09 8.88 13.16
CA GLN A 84 2.02 8.15 14.03
C GLN A 84 1.98 6.62 13.76
N THR A 85 0.78 6.05 13.63
CA THR A 85 0.58 4.64 13.29
C THR A 85 1.11 4.30 11.89
N ARG A 86 0.95 5.22 10.93
CA ARG A 86 1.50 5.08 9.58
C ARG A 86 3.02 5.04 9.60
N ALA A 87 3.67 5.87 10.42
CA ALA A 87 5.12 5.86 10.57
C ALA A 87 5.63 4.56 11.21
N GLN A 88 4.93 4.03 12.21
CA GLN A 88 5.25 2.74 12.85
C GLN A 88 5.13 1.57 11.87
N TYR A 89 4.03 1.54 11.10
CA TYR A 89 3.87 0.55 10.03
C TYR A 89 4.97 0.68 8.98
N ALA A 90 5.27 1.90 8.53
CA ALA A 90 6.32 2.15 7.54
C ALA A 90 7.68 1.66 8.03
N ALA A 91 8.08 1.97 9.26
CA ALA A 91 9.35 1.52 9.84
C ALA A 91 9.51 -0.01 9.83
N ASN A 92 8.43 -0.76 10.06
CA ASN A 92 8.43 -2.23 9.98
C ASN A 92 8.44 -2.77 8.54
N ARG A 93 8.21 -1.92 7.54
CA ARG A 93 8.16 -2.27 6.11
C ARG A 93 9.31 -1.68 5.30
N GLN A 94 10.14 -0.83 5.89
CA GLN A 94 11.32 -0.35 5.20
C GLN A 94 12.24 -1.54 4.91
N PRO A 95 12.71 -1.70 3.66
CA PRO A 95 13.77 -2.65 3.40
C PRO A 95 14.96 -2.23 4.26
N ILE A 96 15.58 -3.19 4.97
CA ILE A 96 16.84 -2.95 5.66
C ILE A 96 17.86 -2.65 4.56
N THR A 97 18.07 -1.39 4.24
CA THR A 97 19.18 -0.93 3.42
C THR A 97 20.43 -1.03 4.29
N LEU A 98 21.15 -2.15 4.16
CA LEU A 98 22.51 -2.36 4.65
C LEU A 98 23.51 -1.66 3.72
#